data_AF-A0A5K1ANS1-F1
#
_entry.id   AF-A0A5K1ANS1-F1
#
_cell.length_a   1.000
_cell.length_b   1.000
_cell.length_c   1.000
_cell.angle_alpha   90.00
_cell.angle_beta   90.00
_cell.angle_gamma   90.00
#
_symmetry.space_group_name_H-M   'P 1'
#
loop_
_entity.id
_entity.type
_entity.pdbx_description
1 polymer ?
#
loop_
_entity_poly.entity_id
_entity_poly.type
_entity_poly.pdbx_seq_one_letter_code
_entity_poly.pdbx_strand_id
1 'polypeptide(L)'
;MVRMLDILAEYLSLRGFQFQRLDGSTRADLRHQAMDHFNAPGSEDFCFLLSTRAGGLGINLATADTVIIFDSDWNPQNDLQ
;
A
#
# COMPACT_ATOMS: atom_id res chain seq x y z
N MET A 1 15.00 -1.16 -1.69
CA MET A 1 15.22 0.22 -1.21
C MET A 1 13.87 0.90 -1.23
N VAL A 2 13.16 0.91 -0.11
CA VAL A 2 11.83 1.52 0.01
C VAL A 2 11.80 2.44 1.24
N ARG A 3 12.87 3.23 1.39
CA ARG A 3 13.07 4.13 2.55
C ARG A 3 11.95 5.16 2.68
N MET A 4 11.34 5.56 1.57
CA MET A 4 10.23 6.51 1.59
C MET A 4 8.99 5.93 2.28
N LEU A 5 8.66 4.65 2.04
CA LEU A 5 7.54 4.02 2.76
C LEU A 5 7.84 3.85 4.25
N ASP A 6 9.11 3.67 4.63
CA ASP A 6 9.50 3.66 6.06
C ASP A 6 9.19 5.02 6.72
N ILE A 7 9.54 6.12 6.05
CA ILE A 7 9.28 7.49 6.54
C ILE A 7 7.78 7.79 6.60
N LEU A 8 7.01 7.41 5.57
CA LEU A 8 5.56 7.59 5.56
C LEU A 8 4.89 6.75 6.66
N ALA A 9 5.34 5.52 6.86
CA ALA A 9 4.84 4.66 7.93
C ALA A 9 5.06 5.29 9.30
N GLU A 10 6.28 5.80 9.57
CA GLU A 10 6.58 6.49 10.83
C GLU A 10 5.70 7.72 11.04
N TYR A 11 5.51 8.53 9.99
CA TYR A 11 4.62 9.70 10.04
C TYR A 11 3.17 9.31 10.35
N LEU A 12 2.63 8.29 9.67
CA LEU A 12 1.25 7.82 9.91
C LEU A 12 1.08 7.29 11.34
N SER A 13 2.05 6.53 11.84
CA SER A 13 2.07 6.05 13.23
C SER A 13 2.08 7.21 14.23
N LEU A 14 2.91 8.25 14.01
CA LEU A 14 2.95 9.45 14.86
C LEU A 14 1.62 10.22 14.85
N ARG A 15 0.89 10.17 13.74
CA ARG A 15 -0.43 10.80 13.60
C ARG A 15 -1.58 9.93 14.10
N GLY A 16 -1.31 8.68 14.47
CA GLY A 16 -2.32 7.73 14.94
C GLY A 16 -3.22 7.17 13.83
N PHE A 17 -2.77 7.21 12.57
CA PHE A 17 -3.49 6.57 11.46
C PHE A 17 -3.08 5.11 11.35
N GLN A 18 -4.06 4.20 11.35
CA GLN A 18 -3.86 2.78 11.05
C GLN A 18 -3.57 2.62 9.56
N PHE A 19 -2.69 1.70 9.19
CA PHE A 19 -2.37 1.46 7.78
C PHE A 19 -1.82 0.06 7.56
N GLN A 20 -1.99 -0.44 6.34
CA GLN A 20 -1.30 -1.62 5.85
C GLN A 20 -0.12 -1.24 4.95
N ARG A 21 0.84 -2.14 4.82
CA ARG A 21 2.00 -1.96 3.95
C ARG A 21 2.31 -3.22 3.16
N LEU A 22 2.54 -3.05 1.86
CA LEU A 22 3.03 -4.11 0.98
C LEU A 22 4.19 -3.60 0.13
N ASP A 23 5.32 -4.27 0.30
CA ASP A 23 6.50 -4.07 -0.55
C ASP A 23 7.10 -5.41 -0.99
N GLY A 24 8.20 -5.35 -1.74
CA GLY A 24 8.85 -6.54 -2.29
C GLY A 24 9.37 -7.54 -1.25
N SER A 25 9.49 -7.16 0.02
CA SER A 25 9.93 -8.03 1.11
C SER A 25 8.78 -8.77 1.82
N THR A 26 7.53 -8.34 1.62
CA THR A 26 6.36 -8.97 2.22
C THR A 26 6.17 -10.38 1.65
N ARG A 27 6.07 -11.39 2.51
CA ARG A 27 5.77 -12.78 2.12
C ARG A 27 4.37 -12.89 1.52
N ALA A 28 4.20 -13.80 0.56
CA ALA A 28 2.95 -13.92 -0.20
C ALA A 28 1.70 -14.20 0.67
N ASP A 29 1.83 -15.00 1.73
CA ASP A 29 0.77 -15.29 2.69
C ASP A 29 0.30 -14.02 3.43
N LEU A 30 1.25 -13.19 3.86
CA LEU A 30 0.95 -11.94 4.55
C LEU A 30 0.33 -10.89 3.62
N ARG A 31 0.60 -10.95 2.31
CA ARG A 31 0.00 -10.04 1.33
C ARG A 31 -1.51 -10.20 1.26
N HIS A 32 -1.99 -11.44 1.16
CA HIS A 32 -3.42 -11.72 1.11
C HIS A 32 -4.12 -11.29 2.40
N GLN A 33 -3.52 -11.59 3.55
CA GLN A 33 -4.08 -11.19 4.85
C GLN A 33 -4.21 -9.66 4.96
N ALA A 34 -3.21 -8.90 4.52
CA ALA A 34 -3.26 -7.44 4.53
C ALA A 34 -4.36 -6.90 3.60
N MET A 35 -4.54 -7.49 2.42
CA MET A 35 -5.62 -7.10 1.49
C MET A 35 -7.00 -7.44 2.04
N ASP A 36 -7.16 -8.62 2.62
CA ASP A 36 -8.43 -9.06 3.21
C ASP A 36 -8.81 -8.17 4.40
N HIS A 37 -7.84 -7.79 5.22
CA HIS A 37 -8.07 -6.88 6.34
C HIS A 37 -8.43 -5.46 5.87
N PHE A 38 -7.75 -4.93 4.85
CA PHE A 38 -8.08 -3.62 4.29
C PHE A 38 -9.46 -3.59 3.60
N ASN A 39 -9.82 -4.67 2.89
CA ASN A 39 -11.13 -4.80 2.25
C ASN A 39 -12.24 -5.25 3.21
N ALA A 40 -11.92 -5.58 4.47
CA ALA A 40 -12.91 -6.06 5.42
C ALA A 40 -13.97 -4.97 5.69
N PRO A 41 -15.25 -5.35 5.84
CA PRO A 41 -16.28 -4.41 6.24
C PRO A 41 -15.93 -3.75 7.58
N GLY A 42 -15.87 -2.42 7.60
CA GLY A 42 -15.51 -1.67 8.80
C GLY A 42 -14.03 -1.70 9.16
N SER A 43 -13.14 -1.97 8.19
CA SER A 43 -11.69 -1.79 8.39
C SER A 43 -11.38 -0.40 8.94
N GLU A 44 -10.52 -0.34 9.96
CA GLU A 44 -10.06 0.90 10.57
C GLU A 44 -8.80 1.44 9.88
N ASP A 45 -8.25 0.71 8.91
CA ASP A 45 -7.08 1.14 8.14
C ASP A 45 -7.40 2.40 7.33
N PHE A 46 -6.69 3.48 7.63
CA PHE A 46 -6.84 4.76 6.93
C PHE A 46 -6.29 4.70 5.50
N CYS A 47 -5.19 3.99 5.30
CA CYS A 47 -4.57 3.88 3.97
C CYS A 47 -3.78 2.58 3.81
N PHE A 48 -3.43 2.29 2.56
CA PHE A 48 -2.59 1.17 2.19
C PHE A 48 -1.33 1.68 1.49
N LEU A 49 -0.17 1.49 2.12
CA LEU A 49 1.12 1.87 1.56
C LEU A 49 1.63 0.81 0.58
N LEU A 50 1.84 1.21 -0.67
CA LEU A 50 2.29 0.35 -1.76
C LEU A 50 3.58 0.86 -2.36
N SER A 51 4.47 -0.07 -2.69
CA SER A 51 5.53 0.21 -3.68
C SER A 51 5.02 -0.12 -5.08
N THR A 52 5.27 0.76 -6.07
CA THR A 52 4.82 0.62 -7.47
C THR A 52 5.11 -0.77 -8.06
N ARG A 53 6.31 -1.32 -7.83
CA ARG A 53 6.67 -2.67 -8.32
C ARG A 53 5.97 -3.82 -7.60
N ALA A 54 5.51 -3.62 -6.36
CA ALA A 54 4.75 -4.63 -5.64
C ALA A 54 3.25 -4.55 -5.97
N GLY A 55 2.76 -3.37 -6.38
CA GLY A 55 1.40 -3.17 -6.88
C GLY A 55 1.11 -3.88 -8.21
N GLY A 56 2.10 -3.93 -9.11
CA GLY A 56 1.94 -4.61 -10.41
C GLY A 56 1.77 -6.14 -10.38
N LEU A 57 1.69 -6.76 -9.20
CA LEU A 57 1.65 -8.23 -9.01
C LEU A 57 0.24 -8.79 -8.78
N GLY A 58 -0.82 -8.04 -9.09
CA GLY A 58 -2.20 -8.51 -8.96
C GLY A 58 -2.81 -8.28 -7.57
N ILE A 59 -2.65 -7.06 -7.06
CA ILE A 59 -3.36 -6.61 -5.85
C ILE A 59 -4.78 -6.16 -6.21
N ASN A 60 -5.73 -6.34 -5.28
CA ASN A 60 -7.11 -5.86 -5.44
C ASN A 60 -7.56 -5.15 -4.16
N LEU A 61 -7.60 -3.82 -4.19
CA LEU A 61 -8.01 -2.97 -3.06
C LEU A 61 -9.35 -2.30 -3.41
N ALA A 62 -10.40 -3.13 -3.50
CA ALA A 62 -11.72 -2.71 -3.99
C ALA A 62 -12.44 -1.71 -3.08
N THR A 63 -12.06 -1.61 -1.81
CA THR A 63 -12.63 -0.66 -0.84
C THR A 63 -11.97 0.71 -0.86
N ALA A 64 -10.82 0.87 -1.54
CA ALA A 64 -10.17 2.17 -1.71
C ALA A 64 -10.90 3.01 -2.77
N ASP A 65 -10.97 4.32 -2.54
CA ASP A 65 -11.58 5.28 -3.46
C ASP A 65 -10.58 6.32 -4.00
N THR A 66 -9.44 6.47 -3.34
CA THR A 66 -8.46 7.52 -3.60
C THR A 66 -7.08 6.92 -3.76
N VAL A 67 -6.40 7.28 -4.86
CA VAL A 67 -5.02 6.86 -5.14
C VAL A 67 -4.11 8.09 -5.18
N ILE A 68 -3.02 8.04 -4.42
CA ILE A 68 -1.99 9.09 -4.39
C ILE A 68 -0.68 8.48 -4.88
N ILE A 69 -0.18 8.98 -6.02
CA ILE A 69 1.16 8.68 -6.50
C ILE A 69 2.11 9.69 -5.84
N PHE A 70 2.92 9.21 -4.89
CA PHE A 70 3.84 10.06 -4.15
C PHE A 70 5.04 10.48 -5.01
N ASP A 71 5.63 9.51 -5.71
CA ASP A 71 6.68 9.70 -6.71
C ASP A 71 6.31 8.93 -7.98
N SER A 72 6.30 9.62 -9.12
CA SER A 72 6.02 9.00 -10.42
C SER A 72 7.14 8.05 -10.83
N ASP A 73 6.79 6.88 -11.36
CA ASP A 73 7.77 5.97 -11.94
C ASP A 73 8.36 6.57 -13.22
N TRP A 74 9.59 6.20 -13.54
CA TRP A 74 10.22 6.59 -14.79
C TRP A 74 9.48 6.00 -16.01
N ASN A 75 8.85 4.83 -15.84
CA ASN A 75 7.95 4.24 -16.82
C ASN A 75 6.49 4.58 -16.49
N PRO A 76 5.81 5.46 -17.26
CA PRO A 76 4.44 5.87 -16.98
C PRO A 76 3.42 4.72 -17.07
N GLN A 77 3.77 3.62 -17.76
CA GLN A 77 2.92 2.44 -17.83
C GLN A 77 2.80 1.72 -16.47
N ASN A 78 3.80 1.87 -15.59
CA ASN A 78 3.75 1.30 -14.24
C ASN A 78 2.78 2.05 -13.34
N ASP A 79 2.64 3.37 -13.52
CA ASP A 79 1.71 4.21 -12.76
C ASP A 79 0.25 4.04 -13.21
N LEU A 80 0.04 3.66 -14.47
CA LEU A 80 -1.29 3.35 -15.04
C LEU A 80 -1.84 1.99 -14.61
N GLN A 81 -0.99 1.10 -14.10
CA GLN A 81 -1.33 -0.28 -13.73
C GLN A 81 -1.78 -0.38 -12.27
#